data_AF-A0A820GBN6-F1
#
_entry.id   AF-A0A820GBN6-F1
#
_cell.length_a   1.000
_cell.length_b   1.000
_cell.length_c   1.000
_cell.angle_alpha   90.00
_cell.angle_beta   90.00
_cell.angle_gamma   90.00
#
_symmetry.space_group_name_H-M   'P 1'
#
loop_
_entity.id
_entity.type
_entity.pdbx_description
1 polymer ?
#
loop_
_entity_poly.entity_id
_entity_poly.type
_entity_poly.pdbx_seq_one_letter_code
_entity_poly.pdbx_strand_id
1 'polypeptide(L)'
;MKTNLSALHQLDWMDKKTRAVFIQLTLYNPSIQLLTAVTLLAEFLPTGGIYTTARFEPINFYTFTSILQLVCTIFYIFFIIYFMIIEIQLIFELRLKYFHQFWSIIQLGIIGCSWGSIGVYFWRFQETNRISQLFEQTNGYIYINLQLAVYVNDILTFLLGYCCFFSTIKCLQLLRFNQQISLFADTLKYCAKALISFSIMFAIVFISFLCLFYLLFASKLSSCSSLLTTAQMLFEMTLMKFDASQIMEADAFLGPFCFALFMFLVVFVCLSMFLSILNDSFRHAKDNQEEDQIILSFMLKKFLRWTGNVIDWNDNVIHFYGYLGLKKPSESEIQEEKDSRMRSQYFHPIDNFRDRIDQLLEAFDKIYVDQQAELSRLERAGV
;
A
#
# COMPACT_ATOMS: atom_id res chain seq x y z
N MET A 1 42.98 37.94 3.83
CA MET A 1 41.84 37.42 4.63
C MET A 1 41.96 37.77 6.12
N LYS A 2 43.06 37.43 6.83
CA LYS A 2 43.23 37.73 8.27
C LYS A 2 43.04 39.22 8.64
N THR A 3 43.54 40.14 7.81
CA THR A 3 43.46 41.59 8.03
C THR A 3 42.02 42.15 7.97
N ASN A 4 41.14 41.54 7.16
CA ASN A 4 39.76 42.01 7.00
C ASN A 4 38.86 41.49 8.13
N LEU A 5 39.09 40.26 8.60
CA LEU A 5 38.38 39.72 9.77
C LEU A 5 38.76 40.48 11.04
N SER A 6 40.04 40.83 11.22
CA SER A 6 40.45 41.67 12.35
C SER A 6 39.81 43.07 12.29
N ALA A 7 39.63 43.64 11.10
CA ALA A 7 38.93 44.92 10.94
C ALA A 7 37.44 44.81 11.30
N LEU A 8 36.74 43.76 10.84
CA LEU A 8 35.34 43.51 11.22
C LEU A 8 35.17 43.29 12.73
N HIS A 9 36.14 42.62 13.36
CA HIS A 9 36.18 42.44 14.81
C HIS A 9 36.43 43.76 15.56
N GLN A 10 37.31 44.63 15.04
CA GLN A 10 37.54 45.96 15.61
C GLN A 10 36.31 46.87 15.49
N LEU A 11 35.50 46.68 14.46
CA LEU A 11 34.26 47.43 14.21
C LEU A 11 33.03 46.88 14.95
N ASP A 12 33.20 45.85 15.82
CA ASP A 12 32.10 45.19 16.54
C ASP A 12 30.94 44.78 15.60
N TRP A 13 31.29 44.23 14.44
CA TRP A 13 30.32 43.95 13.38
C TRP A 13 29.22 42.96 13.81
N MET A 14 29.51 42.06 14.76
CA MET A 14 28.53 41.17 15.37
C MET A 14 28.15 41.68 16.76
N ASP A 15 27.00 42.30 16.84
CA ASP A 15 26.46 42.86 18.08
C ASP A 15 25.35 41.98 18.69
N LYS A 16 24.79 42.42 19.83
CA LYS A 16 23.67 41.73 20.51
C LYS A 16 22.37 41.72 19.68
N LYS A 17 22.25 42.57 18.66
CA LYS A 17 21.10 42.65 17.76
C LYS A 17 21.25 41.73 16.55
N THR A 18 22.44 41.19 16.31
CA THR A 18 22.69 40.20 15.27
C THR A 18 21.84 38.96 15.55
N ARG A 19 21.15 38.46 14.51
CA ARG A 19 20.22 37.33 14.63
C ARG A 19 20.65 36.12 13.81
N ALA A 20 21.26 36.34 12.65
CA ALA A 20 21.79 35.25 11.85
C ALA A 20 23.01 35.74 11.07
N VAL A 21 24.03 34.90 10.99
CA VAL A 21 25.19 35.09 10.12
C VAL A 21 25.24 33.94 9.13
N PHE A 22 25.29 34.30 7.84
CA PHE A 22 25.39 33.34 6.74
C PHE A 22 26.81 33.38 6.18
N ILE A 23 27.44 32.22 6.09
CA ILE A 23 28.71 32.04 5.38
C ILE A 23 28.42 31.11 4.20
N GLN A 24 28.47 31.68 3.01
CA GLN A 24 28.19 30.97 1.76
C GLN A 24 29.49 30.82 0.97
N LEU A 25 29.78 29.60 0.56
CA LEU A 25 30.96 29.27 -0.23
C LEU A 25 30.62 28.22 -1.28
N THR A 26 31.35 28.27 -2.38
CA THR A 26 31.17 27.37 -3.51
C THR A 26 32.46 26.61 -3.71
N LEU A 27 32.38 25.28 -3.67
CA LEU A 27 33.51 24.39 -3.87
C LEU A 27 33.35 23.67 -5.20
N TYR A 28 34.40 23.61 -6.01
CA TYR A 28 34.39 22.83 -7.25
C TYR A 28 35.35 21.65 -7.11
N ASN A 29 34.84 20.44 -7.36
CA ASN A 29 35.66 19.24 -7.43
C ASN A 29 35.90 18.86 -8.90
N PRO A 30 37.12 19.05 -9.44
CA PRO A 30 37.42 18.80 -10.85
C PRO A 30 37.40 17.32 -11.22
N SER A 31 37.67 16.40 -10.28
CA SER A 31 37.74 14.96 -10.57
C SER A 31 36.38 14.36 -10.91
N ILE A 32 35.32 14.83 -10.26
CA ILE A 32 33.93 14.41 -10.48
C ILE A 32 33.11 15.47 -11.23
N GLN A 33 33.74 16.58 -11.62
CA GLN A 33 33.13 17.72 -12.30
C GLN A 33 31.86 18.25 -11.60
N LEU A 34 31.86 18.18 -10.26
CA LEU A 34 30.72 18.50 -9.44
C LEU A 34 31.00 19.73 -8.60
N LEU A 35 30.00 20.58 -8.50
CA LEU A 35 30.09 21.84 -7.78
C LEU A 35 29.21 21.77 -6.54
N THR A 36 29.75 22.12 -5.39
CA THR A 36 29.06 22.01 -4.10
C THR A 36 28.83 23.40 -3.54
N ALA A 37 27.56 23.76 -3.36
CA ALA A 37 27.17 24.96 -2.63
C ALA A 37 27.14 24.64 -1.14
N VAL A 38 27.87 25.41 -0.35
CA VAL A 38 27.95 25.25 1.10
C VAL A 38 27.40 26.50 1.75
N THR A 39 26.40 26.32 2.60
CA THR A 39 25.79 27.38 3.39
C THR A 39 25.91 27.01 4.87
N LEU A 40 26.69 27.80 5.60
CA LEU A 40 26.78 27.71 7.06
C LEU A 40 25.94 28.85 7.64
N LEU A 41 25.00 28.51 8.51
CA LEU A 41 24.17 29.46 9.23
C LEU A 41 24.51 29.38 10.72
N ALA A 42 24.72 30.53 11.33
CA ALA A 42 24.82 30.70 12.77
C ALA A 42 23.68 31.63 13.22
N GLU A 43 22.67 31.06 13.88
CA GLU A 43 21.54 31.75 14.47
C GLU A 43 21.86 32.15 15.92
N PHE A 44 21.64 33.42 16.24
CA PHE A 44 21.83 33.99 17.58
C PHE A 44 20.46 34.16 18.24
N LEU A 45 20.18 33.33 19.23
CA LEU A 45 18.92 33.39 19.96
C LEU A 45 18.88 34.64 20.85
N PRO A 46 17.69 35.25 21.06
CA PRO A 46 17.52 36.35 22.00
C PRO A 46 17.95 36.02 23.44
N THR A 47 17.97 34.74 23.80
CA THR A 47 18.44 34.22 25.10
C THR A 47 19.97 34.16 25.23
N GLY A 48 20.72 34.46 24.15
CA GLY A 48 22.19 34.46 24.12
C GLY A 48 22.83 33.16 23.62
N GLY A 49 22.04 32.13 23.31
CA GLY A 49 22.53 30.90 22.68
C GLY A 49 22.84 31.07 21.20
N ILE A 50 23.72 30.21 20.66
CA ILE A 50 24.05 30.16 19.24
C ILE A 50 23.67 28.78 18.71
N TYR A 51 22.84 28.74 17.66
CA TYR A 51 22.45 27.52 16.96
C TYR A 51 23.09 27.51 15.56
N THR A 52 23.89 26.49 15.27
CA THR A 52 24.62 26.40 13.99
C THR A 52 24.03 25.31 13.11
N THR A 53 23.72 25.63 11.87
CA THR A 53 23.31 24.66 10.85
C THR A 53 24.24 24.73 9.65
N ALA A 54 24.54 23.57 9.07
CA ALA A 54 25.40 23.46 7.89
C ALA A 54 24.63 22.70 6.81
N ARG A 55 24.62 23.26 5.60
CA ARG A 55 23.96 22.68 4.44
C ARG A 55 24.96 22.54 3.30
N PHE A 56 25.10 21.33 2.78
CA PHE A 56 26.02 20.96 1.70
C PHE A 56 25.21 20.42 0.54
N GLU A 57 25.20 21.12 -0.58
CA GLU A 57 24.35 20.78 -1.73
C GLU A 57 25.18 20.58 -2.99
N PRO A 58 25.33 19.32 -3.45
CA PRO A 58 26.03 19.01 -4.69
C PRO A 58 25.15 19.32 -5.91
N ILE A 59 25.65 20.15 -6.81
CA ILE A 59 25.03 20.52 -8.08
C ILE A 59 25.92 20.01 -9.22
N ASN A 60 25.30 19.26 -10.12
CA ASN A 60 25.91 18.92 -11.40
C ASN A 60 25.38 19.87 -12.49
N PHE A 61 26.24 20.67 -13.12
CA PHE A 61 25.86 21.52 -14.26
C PHE A 61 25.91 20.78 -15.60
N TYR A 62 26.59 19.64 -15.68
CA TYR A 62 26.67 18.85 -16.89
C TYR A 62 25.39 18.03 -17.06
N THR A 63 24.51 18.54 -17.91
CA THR A 63 23.17 18.02 -18.20
C THR A 63 23.19 16.56 -18.68
N PHE A 64 24.16 16.19 -19.52
CA PHE A 64 24.32 14.82 -20.02
C PHE A 64 25.78 14.42 -19.92
N THR A 65 26.12 13.56 -18.96
CA THR A 65 27.49 13.03 -18.82
C THR A 65 27.73 11.84 -19.75
N SER A 66 26.67 11.15 -20.18
CA SER A 66 26.75 9.97 -21.05
C SER A 66 25.64 9.95 -22.10
N ILE A 67 25.92 9.33 -23.24
CA ILE A 67 24.94 9.08 -24.31
C ILE A 67 23.78 8.22 -23.79
N LEU A 68 24.05 7.28 -22.88
CA LEU A 68 23.03 6.44 -22.25
C LEU A 68 22.00 7.29 -21.49
N GLN A 69 22.43 8.28 -20.71
CA GLN A 69 21.52 9.17 -19.99
C GLN A 69 20.59 9.93 -20.96
N LEU A 70 21.13 10.39 -22.09
CA LEU A 70 20.35 11.07 -23.12
C LEU A 70 19.31 10.13 -23.75
N VAL A 71 19.71 8.90 -24.11
CA VAL A 71 18.79 7.89 -24.66
C VAL A 71 17.69 7.54 -23.66
N CYS A 72 18.04 7.32 -22.38
CA CYS A 72 17.06 7.05 -21.31
C CYS A 72 16.09 8.23 -21.11
N THR A 73 16.56 9.47 -21.24
CA THR A 73 15.71 10.66 -21.11
C THR A 73 14.71 10.77 -22.26
N ILE A 74 15.15 10.52 -23.50
CA ILE A 74 14.26 10.51 -24.67
C ILE A 74 13.20 9.43 -24.52
N PHE A 75 13.62 8.22 -24.12
CA PHE A 75 12.70 7.11 -23.87
C PHE A 75 11.70 7.44 -22.77
N TYR A 76 12.15 8.03 -21.65
CA TYR A 76 11.28 8.45 -20.56
C TYR A 76 10.21 9.45 -21.02
N ILE A 77 10.59 10.48 -21.79
CA ILE A 77 9.64 11.46 -22.36
C ILE A 77 8.62 10.77 -23.27
N PHE A 78 9.05 9.84 -24.12
CA PHE A 78 8.15 9.07 -24.98
C PHE A 78 7.12 8.27 -24.16
N PHE A 79 7.55 7.59 -23.10
CA PHE A 79 6.65 6.85 -22.21
C PHE A 79 5.62 7.74 -21.52
N ILE A 80 6.03 8.92 -21.06
CA ILE A 80 5.11 9.88 -20.44
C ILE A 80 4.05 10.34 -21.43
N ILE A 81 4.43 10.68 -22.67
CA ILE A 81 3.49 11.11 -23.71
C ILE A 81 2.52 9.97 -24.03
N TYR A 82 3.02 8.75 -24.20
CA TYR A 82 2.18 7.57 -24.44
C TYR A 82 1.16 7.36 -23.31
N PHE A 83 1.61 7.38 -22.04
CA PHE A 83 0.70 7.24 -20.90
C PHE A 83 -0.28 8.41 -20.77
N MET A 84 0.12 9.63 -21.15
CA MET A 84 -0.78 10.77 -21.17
C MET A 84 -1.93 10.56 -22.15
N ILE A 85 -1.66 10.09 -23.37
CA ILE A 85 -2.70 9.87 -24.38
C ILE A 85 -3.74 8.86 -23.89
N ILE A 86 -3.29 7.75 -23.29
CA ILE A 86 -4.17 6.73 -22.72
C ILE A 86 -5.03 7.33 -21.59
N GLU A 87 -4.42 8.06 -20.67
CA GLU A 87 -5.16 8.63 -19.54
C GLU A 87 -6.16 9.71 -19.99
N ILE A 88 -5.83 10.50 -21.01
CA ILE A 88 -6.77 11.47 -21.59
C ILE A 88 -7.99 10.76 -22.16
N GLN A 89 -7.80 9.68 -22.94
CA GLN A 89 -8.90 8.87 -23.45
C GLN A 89 -9.77 8.32 -22.32
N LEU A 90 -9.13 7.80 -21.27
CA LEU A 90 -9.82 7.24 -20.10
C LEU A 90 -10.62 8.31 -19.32
N ILE A 91 -10.08 9.53 -19.20
CA ILE A 91 -10.78 10.67 -18.59
C ILE A 91 -12.02 11.07 -19.40
N PHE A 92 -11.93 11.04 -20.74
CA PHE A 92 -13.09 11.38 -21.59
C PHE A 92 -14.23 10.36 -21.46
N GLU A 93 -13.91 9.08 -21.29
CA GLU A 93 -14.91 8.02 -21.09
C GLU A 93 -15.55 8.08 -19.69
N LEU A 94 -14.74 8.19 -18.63
CA LEU A 94 -15.18 8.07 -17.23
C LEU A 94 -15.61 9.40 -16.59
N ARG A 95 -15.21 10.55 -17.16
CA ARG A 95 -15.49 11.91 -16.69
C ARG A 95 -15.24 12.09 -15.18
N LEU A 96 -16.30 12.34 -14.40
CA LEU A 96 -16.20 12.57 -12.94
C LEU A 96 -15.94 11.29 -12.15
N LYS A 97 -16.31 10.11 -12.67
CA LYS A 97 -16.04 8.83 -11.99
C LYS A 97 -14.54 8.54 -11.92
N TYR A 98 -13.76 9.08 -12.87
CA TYR A 98 -12.31 8.94 -12.91
C TYR A 98 -11.65 9.44 -11.61
N PHE A 99 -12.05 10.61 -11.11
CA PHE A 99 -11.47 11.20 -9.90
C PHE A 99 -11.87 10.48 -8.60
N HIS A 100 -12.82 9.55 -8.65
CA HIS A 100 -13.18 8.75 -7.48
C HIS A 100 -12.38 7.44 -7.40
N GLN A 101 -11.72 7.04 -8.50
CA GLN A 101 -10.94 5.81 -8.56
C GLN A 101 -9.51 6.05 -8.06
N PHE A 102 -9.15 5.38 -6.97
CA PHE A 102 -7.82 5.48 -6.33
C PHE A 102 -6.65 5.27 -7.31
N TRP A 103 -6.72 4.25 -8.16
CA TRP A 103 -5.67 3.94 -9.14
C TRP A 103 -5.50 5.01 -10.21
N SER A 104 -6.59 5.65 -10.61
CA SER A 104 -6.59 6.75 -11.58
C SER A 104 -5.92 8.00 -10.99
N ILE A 105 -6.16 8.30 -9.71
CA ILE A 105 -5.49 9.39 -9.00
C ILE A 105 -3.97 9.18 -8.95
N ILE A 106 -3.52 7.96 -8.64
CA ILE A 106 -2.07 7.63 -8.62
C ILE A 106 -1.45 7.89 -9.99
N GLN A 107 -2.12 7.45 -11.05
CA GLN A 107 -1.62 7.60 -12.41
C GLN A 107 -1.58 9.07 -12.86
N LEU A 108 -2.59 9.87 -12.49
CA LEU A 108 -2.57 11.32 -12.67
C LEU A 108 -1.38 11.93 -11.91
N GLY A 109 -1.11 11.47 -10.68
CA GLY A 109 0.05 11.87 -9.88
C GLY A 109 1.39 11.62 -10.59
N ILE A 110 1.58 10.44 -11.20
CA ILE A 110 2.78 10.10 -11.97
C ILE A 110 2.96 11.07 -13.15
N ILE A 111 1.89 11.29 -13.93
CA ILE A 111 1.93 12.17 -15.11
C ILE A 111 2.20 13.63 -14.68
N GLY A 112 1.49 14.11 -13.67
CA GLY A 112 1.66 15.46 -13.13
C GLY A 112 3.08 15.72 -12.60
N CYS A 113 3.63 14.80 -11.79
CA CYS A 113 5.00 14.92 -11.30
C CYS A 113 6.03 14.83 -12.44
N SER A 114 5.76 14.01 -13.46
CA SER A 114 6.66 13.86 -14.62
C SER A 114 6.72 15.12 -15.47
N TRP A 115 5.57 15.72 -15.81
CA TRP A 115 5.52 17.00 -16.53
C TRP A 115 6.10 18.15 -15.72
N GLY A 116 5.80 18.20 -14.42
CA GLY A 116 6.43 19.13 -13.49
C GLY A 116 7.95 18.99 -13.51
N SER A 117 8.47 17.75 -13.46
CA SER A 117 9.91 17.48 -13.50
C SER A 117 10.54 17.98 -14.81
N ILE A 118 9.89 17.78 -15.96
CA ILE A 118 10.36 18.29 -17.25
C ILE A 118 10.40 19.83 -17.24
N GLY A 119 9.36 20.49 -16.72
CA GLY A 119 9.31 21.95 -16.62
C GLY A 119 10.43 22.51 -15.74
N VAL A 120 10.64 21.92 -14.58
CA VAL A 120 11.72 22.31 -13.65
C VAL A 120 13.10 21.98 -14.23
N TYR A 121 13.23 20.89 -14.98
CA TYR A 121 14.47 20.56 -15.69
C TYR A 121 14.83 21.62 -16.74
N PHE A 122 13.85 22.12 -17.49
CA PHE A 122 14.07 23.21 -18.43
C PHE A 122 14.48 24.50 -17.70
N TRP A 123 13.87 24.80 -16.56
CA TRP A 123 14.27 25.93 -15.73
C TRP A 123 15.71 25.78 -15.21
N ARG A 124 16.09 24.58 -14.74
CA ARG A 124 17.46 24.26 -14.34
C ARG A 124 18.46 24.49 -15.48
N PHE A 125 18.10 24.10 -16.71
CA PHE A 125 18.94 24.31 -17.88
C PHE A 125 19.16 25.80 -18.18
N GLN A 126 18.10 26.61 -18.13
CA GLN A 126 18.22 28.06 -18.29
C GLN A 126 19.12 28.69 -17.22
N GLU A 127 18.95 28.30 -15.96
CA GLU A 127 19.74 28.83 -14.85
C GLU A 127 21.21 28.42 -14.95
N THR A 128 21.48 27.20 -15.39
CA THR A 128 22.84 26.72 -15.67
C THR A 128 23.51 27.55 -16.75
N ASN A 129 22.82 27.82 -17.86
CA ASN A 129 23.38 28.65 -18.94
C ASN A 129 23.67 30.09 -18.48
N ARG A 130 22.79 30.66 -17.65
CA ARG A 130 22.99 31.98 -17.04
C ARG A 130 24.25 32.01 -16.18
N ILE A 131 24.43 31.00 -15.32
CA ILE A 131 25.60 30.88 -14.44
C ILE A 131 26.88 30.70 -15.25
N SER A 132 26.88 29.86 -16.28
CA SER A 132 28.04 29.65 -17.15
C SER A 132 28.47 30.93 -17.86
N GLN A 133 27.53 31.70 -18.41
CA GLN A 133 27.84 33.00 -19.03
C GLN A 133 28.42 34.01 -18.03
N LEU A 134 27.88 34.03 -16.82
CA LEU A 134 28.36 34.93 -15.76
C LEU A 134 29.77 34.56 -15.30
N PHE A 135 30.07 33.25 -15.26
CA PHE A 135 31.39 32.73 -14.95
C PHE A 135 32.43 33.13 -16.03
N GLU A 136 32.07 33.00 -17.31
CA GLU A 136 32.91 33.42 -18.44
C GLU A 136 33.20 34.92 -18.44
N GLN A 137 32.19 35.76 -18.22
CA GLN A 137 32.35 37.23 -18.20
C GLN A 137 33.25 37.72 -17.06
N THR A 138 33.29 36.96 -15.96
CA THR A 138 33.93 37.40 -14.72
C THR A 138 35.27 36.72 -14.46
N ASN A 139 35.69 35.80 -15.33
CA ASN A 139 36.89 34.97 -15.17
C ASN A 139 36.98 34.28 -13.78
N GLY A 140 35.84 34.03 -13.14
CA GLY A 140 35.77 33.37 -11.83
C GLY A 140 36.23 34.20 -10.61
N TYR A 141 36.49 35.50 -10.75
CA TYR A 141 36.97 36.33 -9.63
C TYR A 141 35.89 36.85 -8.68
N ILE A 142 34.61 36.75 -9.07
CA ILE A 142 33.46 37.20 -8.25
C ILE A 142 32.67 35.98 -7.78
N TYR A 143 32.18 36.06 -6.54
CA TYR A 143 31.27 35.07 -5.99
C TYR A 143 29.96 35.03 -6.77
N ILE A 144 29.60 33.85 -7.26
CA ILE A 144 28.32 33.59 -7.93
C ILE A 144 27.36 32.97 -6.92
N ASN A 145 26.20 33.59 -6.75
CA ASN A 145 25.15 33.04 -5.92
C ASN A 145 24.48 31.85 -6.61
N LEU A 146 24.61 30.67 -5.99
CA LEU A 146 24.08 29.40 -6.50
C LEU A 146 22.86 28.91 -5.75
N GLN A 147 22.37 29.68 -4.78
CA GLN A 147 21.25 29.28 -3.94
C GLN A 147 19.99 29.02 -4.78
N LEU A 148 19.76 29.81 -5.83
CA LEU A 148 18.65 29.58 -6.76
C LEU A 148 18.79 28.23 -7.49
N ALA A 149 19.99 27.90 -7.98
CA ALA A 149 20.26 26.62 -8.63
C ALA A 149 20.08 25.43 -7.67
N VAL A 150 20.46 25.59 -6.39
CA VAL A 150 20.18 24.60 -5.33
C VAL A 150 18.68 24.39 -5.18
N TYR A 151 17.89 25.46 -5.03
CA TYR A 151 16.43 25.34 -4.86
C TYR A 151 15.75 24.66 -6.05
N VAL A 152 16.16 24.98 -7.28
CA VAL A 152 15.62 24.32 -8.48
C VAL A 152 15.96 22.83 -8.49
N ASN A 153 17.17 22.47 -8.05
CA ASN A 153 17.58 21.07 -7.92
C ASN A 153 16.81 20.32 -6.82
N ASP A 154 16.54 20.96 -5.68
CA ASP A 154 15.71 20.41 -4.60
C ASP A 154 14.30 20.10 -5.12
N ILE A 155 13.66 21.06 -5.80
CA ILE A 155 12.31 20.89 -6.36
C ILE A 155 12.30 19.74 -7.36
N LEU A 156 13.30 19.64 -8.23
CA LEU A 156 13.43 18.53 -9.18
C LEU A 156 13.56 17.19 -8.43
N THR A 157 14.38 17.13 -7.39
CA THR A 157 14.59 15.93 -6.56
C THR A 157 13.31 15.51 -5.85
N PHE A 158 12.55 16.48 -5.32
CA PHE A 158 11.26 16.20 -4.70
C PHE A 158 10.23 15.66 -5.70
N LEU A 159 10.12 16.28 -6.88
CA LEU A 159 9.19 15.82 -7.93
C LEU A 159 9.54 14.40 -8.42
N LEU A 160 10.82 14.11 -8.62
CA LEU A 160 11.29 12.76 -8.97
C LEU A 160 11.02 11.77 -7.82
N GLY A 161 11.22 12.19 -6.57
CA GLY A 161 10.90 11.39 -5.39
C GLY A 161 9.41 11.01 -5.31
N TYR A 162 8.51 11.98 -5.52
CA TYR A 162 7.08 11.71 -5.62
C TYR A 162 6.72 10.81 -6.81
N CYS A 163 7.38 11.01 -7.96
CA CYS A 163 7.20 10.15 -9.13
C CYS A 163 7.60 8.69 -8.83
N CYS A 164 8.73 8.46 -8.18
CA CYS A 164 9.16 7.13 -7.73
C CYS A 164 8.21 6.54 -6.69
N PHE A 165 7.73 7.35 -5.74
CA PHE A 165 6.74 6.93 -4.75
C PHE A 165 5.46 6.42 -5.40
N PHE A 166 4.83 7.21 -6.28
CA PHE A 166 3.62 6.80 -6.98
C PHE A 166 3.85 5.60 -7.91
N SER A 167 5.01 5.55 -8.58
CA SER A 167 5.40 4.41 -9.42
C SER A 167 5.55 3.13 -8.60
N THR A 168 6.07 3.23 -7.36
CA THR A 168 6.18 2.09 -6.45
C THR A 168 4.80 1.61 -6.00
N ILE A 169 3.87 2.51 -5.68
CA ILE A 169 2.48 2.12 -5.37
C ILE A 169 1.83 1.46 -6.59
N LYS A 170 2.06 1.98 -7.80
CA LYS A 170 1.55 1.37 -9.04
C LYS A 170 2.18 -0.02 -9.28
N CYS A 171 3.44 -0.23 -8.90
CA CYS A 171 4.08 -1.54 -8.94
C CYS A 171 3.35 -2.56 -8.04
N LEU A 172 2.83 -2.14 -6.88
CA LEU A 172 1.99 -3.01 -6.02
C LEU A 172 0.71 -3.49 -6.73
N GLN A 173 0.16 -2.69 -7.65
CA GLN A 173 -0.99 -3.11 -8.45
C GLN A 173 -0.66 -4.30 -9.36
N LEU A 174 0.54 -4.31 -9.95
CA LEU A 174 1.01 -5.42 -10.77
C LEU A 174 1.22 -6.68 -9.94
N LEU A 175 1.57 -6.55 -8.66
CA LEU A 175 1.72 -7.70 -7.75
C LEU A 175 0.38 -8.33 -7.32
N ARG A 176 -0.77 -7.70 -7.62
CA ARG A 176 -2.10 -8.24 -7.31
C ARG A 176 -2.43 -9.53 -8.07
N PHE A 177 -1.64 -9.91 -9.07
CA PHE A 177 -1.75 -11.23 -9.70
C PHE A 177 -1.46 -12.38 -8.71
N ASN A 178 -0.70 -12.14 -7.64
CA ASN A 178 -0.55 -13.12 -6.57
C ASN A 178 -1.79 -13.14 -5.68
N GLN A 179 -2.39 -14.32 -5.53
CA GLN A 179 -3.59 -14.54 -4.73
C GLN A 179 -3.46 -14.04 -3.29
N GLN A 180 -2.28 -14.20 -2.68
CA GLN A 180 -2.02 -13.76 -1.30
C GLN A 180 -2.00 -12.22 -1.18
N ILE A 181 -1.46 -11.54 -2.19
CA ILE A 181 -1.38 -10.07 -2.21
C ILE A 181 -2.75 -9.48 -2.53
N SER A 182 -3.54 -10.13 -3.39
CA SER A 182 -4.93 -9.73 -3.63
C SER A 182 -5.76 -9.83 -2.36
N LEU A 183 -5.66 -10.93 -1.62
CA LEU A 183 -6.35 -11.08 -0.33
C LEU A 183 -6.01 -9.91 0.60
N PHE A 184 -4.72 -9.59 0.78
CA PHE A 184 -4.31 -8.46 1.62
C PHE A 184 -4.91 -7.13 1.14
N ALA A 185 -4.88 -6.85 -0.17
CA ALA A 185 -5.48 -5.63 -0.73
C ALA A 185 -6.99 -5.56 -0.50
N ASP A 186 -7.70 -6.69 -0.62
CA ASP A 186 -9.13 -6.78 -0.37
C ASP A 186 -9.43 -6.60 1.13
N THR A 187 -8.64 -7.21 2.02
CA THR A 187 -8.77 -7.03 3.48
C THR A 187 -8.66 -5.55 3.87
N LEU A 188 -7.69 -4.82 3.29
CA LEU A 188 -7.51 -3.39 3.49
C LEU A 188 -8.68 -2.58 2.95
N LYS A 189 -9.20 -2.95 1.77
CA LYS A 189 -10.35 -2.28 1.16
C LYS A 189 -11.61 -2.44 2.01
N TYR A 190 -11.85 -3.64 2.56
CA TYR A 190 -12.97 -3.89 3.46
C TYR A 190 -12.83 -3.13 4.79
N CYS A 191 -11.64 -3.15 5.40
CA CYS A 191 -11.42 -2.48 6.68
C CYS A 191 -11.31 -0.96 6.55
N ALA A 192 -11.07 -0.40 5.36
CA ALA A 192 -10.79 1.02 5.15
C ALA A 192 -11.81 1.94 5.81
N LYS A 193 -13.12 1.65 5.68
CA LYS A 193 -14.18 2.47 6.28
C LYS A 193 -14.13 2.45 7.80
N ALA A 194 -13.96 1.27 8.40
CA ALA A 194 -13.86 1.12 9.86
C ALA A 194 -12.56 1.78 10.39
N LEU A 195 -11.46 1.62 9.66
CA LEU A 195 -10.15 2.18 9.99
C LEU A 195 -10.14 3.71 9.90
N ILE A 196 -10.82 4.31 8.93
CA ILE A 196 -11.00 5.77 8.86
C ILE A 196 -11.78 6.29 10.07
N SER A 197 -12.88 5.63 10.45
CA SER A 197 -13.66 6.00 11.64
C SER A 197 -12.82 5.89 12.92
N PHE A 198 -12.10 4.78 13.09
CA PHE A 198 -11.18 4.57 14.19
C PHE A 198 -10.04 5.60 14.22
N SER A 199 -9.49 5.96 13.05
CA SER A 199 -8.42 6.96 12.92
C SER A 199 -8.85 8.34 13.42
N ILE A 200 -10.10 8.74 13.21
CA ILE A 200 -10.65 10.00 13.75
C ILE A 200 -10.66 9.95 15.29
N MET A 201 -11.13 8.85 15.88
CA MET A 201 -11.15 8.68 17.33
C MET A 201 -9.73 8.65 17.91
N PHE A 202 -8.81 7.91 17.27
CA PHE A 202 -7.40 7.87 17.63
C PHE A 202 -6.77 9.26 17.57
N ALA A 203 -7.03 10.03 16.51
CA ALA A 203 -6.50 11.38 16.35
C ALA A 203 -6.94 12.31 17.48
N ILE A 204 -8.19 12.23 17.95
CA ILE A 204 -8.68 13.03 19.08
C ILE A 204 -7.90 12.70 20.36
N VAL A 205 -7.73 11.42 20.66
CA VAL A 205 -6.97 10.97 21.84
C VAL A 205 -5.50 11.38 21.71
N PHE A 206 -4.90 11.15 20.55
CA PHE A 206 -3.51 11.45 20.27
C PHE A 206 -3.22 12.96 20.36
N ILE A 207 -4.08 13.81 19.79
CA ILE A 207 -3.96 15.27 19.88
C ILE A 207 -4.15 15.75 21.34
N SER A 208 -5.04 15.11 22.09
CA SER A 208 -5.23 15.44 23.52
C SER A 208 -3.94 15.18 24.31
N PHE A 209 -3.29 14.04 24.08
CA PHE A 209 -1.97 13.75 24.67
C PHE A 209 -0.87 14.66 24.13
N LEU A 210 -0.88 14.99 22.84
CA LEU A 210 0.06 15.92 22.23
C LEU A 210 0.03 17.29 22.91
N CYS A 211 -1.16 17.84 23.14
CA CYS A 211 -1.35 19.08 23.88
C CYS A 211 -0.90 18.95 25.33
N LEU A 212 -1.24 17.84 26.01
CA LEU A 212 -0.85 17.60 27.39
C LEU A 212 0.67 17.52 27.56
N PHE A 213 1.35 16.72 26.74
CA PHE A 213 2.81 16.57 26.80
C PHE A 213 3.52 17.88 26.44
N TYR A 214 3.05 18.59 25.42
CA TYR A 214 3.61 19.88 25.06
C TYR A 214 3.49 20.87 26.23
N LEU A 215 2.31 21.02 26.84
CA LEU A 215 2.11 21.98 27.92
C LEU A 215 2.87 21.63 29.20
N LEU A 216 3.00 20.34 29.53
CA LEU A 216 3.70 19.91 30.74
C LEU A 216 5.22 19.92 30.62
N PHE A 217 5.74 19.61 29.42
CA PHE A 217 7.17 19.31 29.25
C PHE A 217 7.90 20.22 28.26
N ALA A 218 7.24 21.20 27.61
CA ALA A 218 7.90 22.08 26.64
C ALA A 218 9.11 22.85 27.19
N SER A 219 9.10 23.21 28.47
CA SER A 219 10.22 23.91 29.11
C SER A 219 11.31 22.99 29.66
N LYS A 220 11.01 21.68 29.79
CA LYS A 220 11.89 20.69 30.43
C LYS A 220 12.61 19.78 29.43
N LEU A 221 11.96 19.47 28.31
CA LEU A 221 12.42 18.49 27.32
C LEU A 221 12.59 19.14 25.95
N SER A 222 13.76 18.96 25.33
CA SER A 222 14.00 19.43 23.95
C SER A 222 13.07 18.76 22.93
N SER A 223 12.72 17.49 23.17
CA SER A 223 11.76 16.74 22.36
C SER A 223 10.37 17.39 22.37
N CYS A 224 10.01 18.11 23.45
CA CYS A 224 8.75 18.83 23.57
C CYS A 224 8.83 20.31 23.16
N SER A 225 9.93 20.76 22.54
CA SER A 225 10.15 22.17 22.20
C SER A 225 9.15 22.74 21.19
N SER A 226 8.68 21.91 20.25
CA SER A 226 7.65 22.27 19.28
C SER A 226 6.55 21.22 19.25
N LEU A 227 5.38 21.60 18.76
CA LEU A 227 4.25 20.68 18.62
C LEU A 227 4.60 19.51 17.67
N LEU A 228 5.38 19.78 16.61
CA LEU A 228 5.82 18.74 15.66
C LEU A 228 6.83 17.77 16.28
N THR A 229 7.83 18.28 17.00
CA THR A 229 8.81 17.42 17.70
C THR A 229 8.16 16.63 18.83
N THR A 230 7.14 17.21 19.50
CA THR A 230 6.35 16.49 20.51
C THR A 230 5.55 15.36 19.86
N ALA A 231 4.96 15.60 18.68
CA ALA A 231 4.26 14.55 17.93
C ALA A 231 5.23 13.43 17.52
N GLN A 232 6.43 13.77 17.05
CA GLN A 232 7.49 12.79 16.75
C GLN A 232 7.83 11.96 17.99
N MET A 233 8.05 12.60 19.13
CA MET A 233 8.31 11.94 20.42
C MET A 233 7.18 10.98 20.81
N LEU A 234 5.91 11.37 20.66
CA LEU A 234 4.77 10.49 20.96
C LEU A 234 4.66 9.30 19.99
N PHE A 235 5.02 9.48 18.71
CA PHE A 235 5.13 8.36 17.78
C PHE A 235 6.29 7.43 18.14
N GLU A 236 7.44 7.96 18.57
CA GLU A 236 8.56 7.17 19.07
C GLU A 236 8.20 6.38 20.33
N MET A 237 7.42 6.98 21.24
CA MET A 237 6.85 6.28 22.40
C MET A 237 5.88 5.16 21.98
N THR A 238 5.03 5.40 20.98
CA THR A 238 4.10 4.38 20.44
C THR A 238 4.87 3.19 19.85
N LEU A 239 6.03 3.44 19.23
CA LEU A 239 6.93 2.41 18.72
C LEU A 239 7.83 1.77 19.80
N MET A 240 7.67 2.17 21.08
CA MET A 240 8.51 1.76 22.21
C MET A 240 10.01 2.02 22.01
N LYS A 241 10.37 3.02 21.20
CA LYS A 241 11.78 3.39 20.94
C LYS A 241 12.28 4.54 21.82
N PHE A 242 11.37 5.23 22.51
CA PHE A 242 11.69 6.41 23.28
C PHE A 242 12.36 6.06 24.62
N ASP A 243 13.38 6.83 25.00
CA ASP A 243 14.09 6.69 26.27
C ASP A 243 13.26 7.27 27.43
N ALA A 244 12.59 6.38 28.16
CA ALA A 244 11.71 6.75 29.27
C ALA A 244 12.43 7.51 30.40
N SER A 245 13.76 7.42 30.51
CA SER A 245 14.53 8.13 31.54
C SER A 245 14.32 9.65 31.48
N GLN A 246 14.26 10.22 30.29
CA GLN A 246 14.12 11.66 30.08
C GLN A 246 12.80 12.22 30.63
N ILE A 247 11.72 11.44 30.54
CA ILE A 247 10.40 11.84 31.09
C ILE A 247 10.38 11.68 32.61
N MET A 248 11.01 10.63 33.13
CA MET A 248 11.12 10.39 34.57
C MET A 248 11.95 11.46 35.28
N GLU A 249 13.02 11.94 34.63
CA GLU A 249 13.86 13.02 35.14
C GLU A 249 13.17 14.39 35.09
N ALA A 250 12.26 14.61 34.14
CA ALA A 250 11.55 15.88 34.01
C ALA A 250 10.60 16.14 35.18
N ASP A 251 9.90 15.12 35.66
CA ASP A 251 9.03 15.21 36.83
C ASP A 251 8.84 13.85 37.51
N ALA A 252 9.15 13.77 38.80
CA ALA A 252 9.16 12.51 39.56
C ALA A 252 7.78 11.83 39.64
N PHE A 253 6.68 12.59 39.57
CA PHE A 253 5.33 12.03 39.66
C PHE A 253 4.57 12.17 38.34
N LEU A 254 4.52 13.38 37.79
CA LEU A 254 3.68 13.65 36.62
C LEU A 254 4.23 13.00 35.34
N GLY A 255 5.56 12.89 35.22
CA GLY A 255 6.23 12.20 34.11
C GLY A 255 5.81 10.74 33.99
N PRO A 256 6.12 9.88 34.98
CA PRO A 256 5.72 8.48 34.98
C PRO A 256 4.22 8.28 34.83
N PHE A 257 3.40 9.13 35.48
CA PHE A 257 1.95 9.04 35.38
C PHE A 257 1.43 9.29 33.96
N CYS A 258 1.84 10.40 33.32
CA CYS A 258 1.42 10.72 31.96
C CYS A 258 1.95 9.69 30.95
N PHE A 259 3.18 9.21 31.13
CA PHE A 259 3.76 8.14 30.32
C PHE A 259 2.97 6.83 30.45
N ALA A 260 2.68 6.39 31.67
CA ALA A 260 1.92 5.17 31.91
C ALA A 260 0.50 5.27 31.34
N LEU A 261 -0.17 6.41 31.52
CA LEU A 261 -1.50 6.68 30.98
C LEU A 261 -1.50 6.65 29.44
N PHE A 262 -0.50 7.27 28.81
CA PHE A 262 -0.33 7.25 27.36
C PHE A 262 -0.09 5.83 26.84
N MET A 263 0.83 5.08 27.47
CA MET A 263 1.12 3.70 27.09
C MET A 263 -0.13 2.81 27.23
N PHE A 264 -0.88 2.96 28.32
CA PHE A 264 -2.11 2.20 28.51
C PHE A 264 -3.17 2.52 27.43
N LEU A 265 -3.48 3.79 27.20
CA LEU A 265 -4.54 4.18 26.28
C LEU A 265 -4.16 4.03 24.81
N VAL A 266 -2.99 4.53 24.40
CA VAL A 266 -2.59 4.59 22.99
C VAL A 266 -1.97 3.27 22.54
N VAL A 267 -1.08 2.68 23.34
CA VAL A 267 -0.42 1.43 22.94
C VAL A 267 -1.33 0.25 23.22
N PHE A 268 -1.79 0.04 24.46
CA PHE A 268 -2.58 -1.16 24.76
C PHE A 268 -4.01 -1.07 24.20
N VAL A 269 -4.77 -0.01 24.47
CA VAL A 269 -6.17 0.06 24.02
C VAL A 269 -6.29 0.33 22.52
N CYS A 270 -5.69 1.41 22.02
CA CYS A 270 -5.84 1.77 20.60
C CYS A 270 -5.19 0.76 19.64
N LEU A 271 -3.97 0.24 19.89
CA LEU A 271 -3.40 -0.77 18.99
C LEU A 271 -4.18 -2.08 19.04
N SER A 272 -4.69 -2.50 20.19
CA SER A 272 -5.51 -3.72 20.27
C SER A 272 -6.81 -3.57 19.48
N MET A 273 -7.44 -2.40 19.53
CA MET A 273 -8.64 -2.12 18.73
C MET A 273 -8.32 -2.11 17.24
N PHE A 274 -7.20 -1.49 16.83
CA PHE A 274 -6.72 -1.51 15.45
C PHE A 274 -6.50 -2.94 14.95
N LEU A 275 -5.81 -3.77 15.74
CA LEU A 275 -5.58 -5.19 15.43
C LEU A 275 -6.88 -5.98 15.36
N SER A 276 -7.85 -5.70 16.24
CA SER A 276 -9.15 -6.36 16.23
C SER A 276 -9.92 -6.07 14.95
N ILE A 277 -9.99 -4.80 14.52
CA ILE A 277 -10.67 -4.40 13.27
C ILE A 277 -10.01 -5.08 12.07
N LEU A 278 -8.67 -5.12 12.06
CA LEU A 278 -7.89 -5.75 11.00
C LEU A 278 -8.14 -7.26 10.95
N ASN A 279 -8.11 -7.94 12.09
CA ASN A 279 -8.34 -9.39 12.18
C ASN A 279 -9.76 -9.77 11.77
N ASP A 280 -10.76 -9.00 12.17
CA ASP A 280 -12.16 -9.20 11.77
C ASP A 280 -12.35 -9.05 10.26
N SER A 281 -11.80 -7.98 9.69
CA SER A 281 -11.83 -7.74 8.24
C SER A 281 -11.02 -8.78 7.46
N PHE A 282 -9.93 -9.28 8.04
CA PHE A 282 -9.12 -10.34 7.43
C PHE A 282 -9.88 -11.67 7.34
N ARG A 283 -10.61 -12.03 8.39
CA ARG A 283 -11.49 -13.21 8.39
C ARG A 283 -12.56 -13.09 7.31
N HIS A 284 -13.26 -11.94 7.26
CA HIS A 284 -14.27 -11.69 6.23
C HIS A 284 -13.72 -11.78 4.80
N ALA A 285 -12.55 -11.21 4.54
CA ALA A 285 -11.95 -11.27 3.20
C ALA A 285 -11.50 -12.69 2.83
N LYS A 286 -11.03 -13.46 3.80
CA LYS A 286 -10.64 -14.86 3.59
C LYS A 286 -11.85 -15.73 3.27
N ASP A 287 -12.95 -15.56 4.01
CA ASP A 287 -14.18 -16.34 3.80
C ASP A 287 -14.77 -16.07 2.41
N ASN A 288 -14.84 -14.80 1.99
CA ASN A 288 -15.29 -14.43 0.64
C ASN A 288 -14.39 -15.02 -0.47
N GLN A 289 -13.08 -15.08 -0.25
CA GLN A 289 -12.17 -15.65 -1.23
C GLN A 289 -12.32 -17.17 -1.35
N GLU A 290 -12.58 -17.87 -0.24
CA GLU A 290 -12.90 -19.29 -0.27
C GLU A 290 -14.22 -19.54 -0.99
N GLU A 291 -15.25 -18.71 -0.78
CA GLU A 291 -16.51 -18.77 -1.52
C GLU A 291 -16.34 -18.54 -3.03
N ASP A 292 -15.57 -17.54 -3.45
CA ASP A 292 -15.31 -17.26 -4.87
C ASP A 292 -14.59 -18.44 -5.56
N GLN A 293 -13.62 -19.05 -4.88
CA GLN A 293 -12.95 -20.27 -5.38
C GLN A 293 -13.92 -21.44 -5.50
N ILE A 294 -14.81 -21.61 -4.52
CA ILE A 294 -15.84 -22.65 -4.53
C ILE A 294 -16.80 -22.42 -5.71
N ILE A 295 -17.32 -21.22 -5.90
CA ILE A 295 -18.24 -20.87 -7.00
C ILE A 295 -17.56 -21.07 -8.35
N LEU A 296 -16.31 -20.63 -8.51
CA LEU A 296 -15.53 -20.86 -9.72
C LEU A 296 -15.39 -22.35 -10.01
N SER A 297 -15.04 -23.15 -8.99
CA SER A 297 -14.94 -24.61 -9.14
C SER A 297 -16.27 -25.25 -9.55
N PHE A 298 -17.39 -24.78 -9.02
CA PHE A 298 -18.74 -25.24 -9.40
C PHE A 298 -19.13 -24.84 -10.83
N MET A 299 -18.85 -23.60 -11.24
CA MET A 299 -19.10 -23.13 -12.61
C MET A 299 -18.26 -23.90 -13.62
N LEU A 300 -16.98 -24.13 -13.30
CA LEU A 300 -16.06 -24.92 -14.13
C LEU A 300 -16.55 -26.36 -14.26
N LYS A 301 -16.96 -26.97 -13.15
CA LYS A 301 -17.55 -28.31 -13.12
C LYS A 301 -18.83 -28.39 -13.98
N LYS A 302 -19.69 -27.37 -13.95
CA LYS A 302 -20.90 -27.31 -14.77
C LYS A 302 -20.58 -27.11 -16.26
N PHE A 303 -19.59 -26.29 -16.58
CA PHE A 303 -19.10 -26.09 -17.95
C PHE A 303 -18.46 -27.36 -18.53
N LEU A 304 -17.61 -28.04 -17.76
CA LEU A 304 -17.01 -29.33 -18.11
C LEU A 304 -18.06 -30.42 -18.36
N ARG A 305 -19.16 -30.42 -17.58
CA ARG A 305 -20.30 -31.33 -17.79
C ARG A 305 -21.07 -30.99 -19.07
N TRP A 306 -21.16 -29.71 -19.43
CA TRP A 306 -21.84 -29.26 -20.64
C TRP A 306 -21.07 -29.61 -21.92
N THR A 307 -19.73 -29.62 -21.89
CA THR A 307 -18.90 -30.01 -23.04
C THR A 307 -18.91 -31.53 -23.33
N GLY A 308 -19.78 -32.30 -22.67
CA GLY A 308 -20.04 -33.70 -23.00
C GLY A 308 -18.98 -34.69 -22.50
N ASN A 309 -17.87 -34.22 -21.94
CA ASN A 309 -16.94 -35.08 -21.23
C ASN A 309 -17.56 -35.45 -19.88
N VAL A 310 -17.99 -36.70 -19.75
CA VAL A 310 -18.31 -37.31 -18.46
C VAL A 310 -17.08 -37.13 -17.59
N ILE A 311 -17.18 -36.27 -16.57
CA ILE A 311 -16.10 -36.01 -15.62
C ILE A 311 -15.87 -37.32 -14.88
N ASP A 312 -14.85 -38.05 -15.34
CA ASP A 312 -14.10 -38.98 -14.53
C ASP A 312 -13.01 -38.15 -13.86
N TRP A 313 -12.92 -38.23 -12.53
CA TRP A 313 -11.91 -37.51 -11.75
C TRP A 313 -10.52 -38.16 -11.97
N ASN A 314 -10.03 -38.08 -13.20
CA ASN A 314 -8.71 -38.54 -13.63
C ASN A 314 -7.67 -37.46 -13.30
N ASP A 315 -6.40 -37.85 -13.19
CA ASP A 315 -5.27 -37.00 -12.78
C ASP A 315 -5.17 -35.70 -13.61
N ASN A 316 -5.57 -35.73 -14.88
CA ASN A 316 -5.59 -34.54 -15.75
C ASN A 316 -6.58 -33.46 -15.28
N VAL A 317 -7.74 -33.85 -14.75
CA VAL A 317 -8.73 -32.90 -14.21
C VAL A 317 -8.22 -32.33 -12.89
N ILE A 318 -7.62 -33.16 -12.04
CA ILE A 318 -7.03 -32.73 -10.77
C ILE A 318 -5.85 -31.78 -11.00
N HIS A 319 -5.02 -32.04 -12.02
CA HIS A 319 -3.95 -31.14 -12.45
C HIS A 319 -4.49 -29.83 -13.03
N PHE A 320 -5.58 -29.86 -13.78
CA PHE A 320 -6.21 -28.67 -14.34
C PHE A 320 -6.75 -27.73 -13.26
N TYR A 321 -7.40 -28.27 -12.22
CA TYR A 321 -7.81 -27.48 -11.05
C TYR A 321 -6.59 -26.87 -10.32
N GLY A 322 -5.48 -27.61 -10.23
CA GLY A 322 -4.23 -27.09 -9.68
C GLY A 322 -3.60 -25.96 -10.51
N TYR A 323 -3.66 -26.05 -11.85
CA TYR A 323 -3.16 -25.00 -12.75
C TYR A 323 -3.99 -23.71 -12.66
N LEU A 324 -5.28 -23.84 -12.37
CA LEU A 324 -6.22 -22.74 -12.15
C LEU A 324 -6.20 -22.17 -10.72
N GLY A 325 -5.38 -22.73 -9.81
CA GLY A 325 -5.31 -22.30 -8.41
C GLY A 325 -6.58 -22.57 -7.60
N LEU A 326 -7.45 -23.47 -8.08
CA LEU A 326 -8.70 -23.84 -7.42
C LEU A 326 -8.43 -24.89 -6.33
N LYS A 327 -9.20 -24.82 -5.25
CA LYS A 327 -9.20 -25.84 -4.19
C LYS A 327 -9.52 -27.20 -4.82
N LYS A 328 -8.57 -28.15 -4.73
CA LYS A 328 -8.79 -29.53 -5.16
C LYS A 328 -9.87 -30.14 -4.24
N PRO A 329 -10.89 -30.82 -4.79
CA PRO A 329 -11.86 -31.53 -3.97
C PRO A 329 -11.16 -32.62 -3.17
N SER A 330 -11.60 -32.81 -1.92
CA SER A 330 -11.07 -33.83 -1.03
C SER A 330 -11.43 -35.25 -1.53
N GLU A 331 -10.62 -36.25 -1.19
CA GLU A 331 -10.92 -37.65 -1.55
C GLU A 331 -12.30 -38.11 -1.07
N SER A 332 -12.74 -37.63 0.09
CA SER A 332 -14.09 -37.89 0.62
C SER A 332 -15.19 -37.29 -0.25
N GLU A 333 -15.03 -36.05 -0.73
CA GLU A 333 -16.02 -35.40 -1.61
C GLU A 333 -16.09 -36.08 -3.00
N ILE A 334 -14.94 -36.53 -3.51
CA ILE A 334 -14.87 -37.31 -4.76
C ILE A 334 -15.59 -38.66 -4.59
N GLN A 335 -15.38 -39.32 -3.45
CA GLN A 335 -16.00 -40.61 -3.16
C GLN A 335 -17.52 -40.46 -2.95
N GLU A 336 -17.97 -39.43 -2.24
CA GLU A 336 -19.39 -39.16 -2.01
C GLU A 336 -20.13 -38.81 -3.31
N GLU A 337 -19.47 -38.15 -4.26
CA GLU A 337 -20.00 -37.90 -5.61
C GLU A 337 -20.07 -39.18 -6.45
N LYS A 338 -19.08 -40.07 -6.34
CA LYS A 338 -19.12 -41.40 -6.98
C LYS A 338 -20.25 -42.25 -6.40
N ASP A 339 -20.40 -42.25 -5.08
CA ASP A 339 -21.43 -43.01 -4.37
C ASP A 339 -22.85 -42.50 -4.67
N SER A 340 -23.04 -41.18 -4.75
CA SER A 340 -24.33 -40.60 -5.13
C SER A 340 -24.68 -40.86 -6.61
N ARG A 341 -23.69 -40.87 -7.52
CA ARG A 341 -23.90 -41.33 -8.91
C ARG A 341 -24.30 -42.81 -8.96
N MET A 342 -23.57 -43.68 -8.26
CA MET A 342 -23.91 -45.10 -8.15
C MET A 342 -25.34 -45.26 -7.64
N ARG A 343 -25.71 -44.57 -6.55
CA ARG A 343 -27.09 -44.58 -6.05
C ARG A 343 -28.10 -44.14 -7.11
N SER A 344 -27.88 -43.04 -7.83
CA SER A 344 -28.81 -42.59 -8.88
C SER A 344 -28.99 -43.60 -10.03
N GLN A 345 -27.97 -44.38 -10.34
CA GLN A 345 -27.98 -45.37 -11.41
C GLN A 345 -28.62 -46.70 -10.97
N TYR A 346 -28.51 -47.05 -9.68
CA TYR A 346 -29.06 -48.29 -9.10
C TYR A 346 -30.40 -48.12 -8.36
N PHE A 347 -30.86 -46.90 -8.05
CA PHE A 347 -32.14 -46.70 -7.35
C PHE A 347 -33.35 -46.91 -8.28
N HIS A 348 -33.26 -46.54 -9.56
CA HIS A 348 -34.35 -46.75 -10.54
C HIS A 348 -34.82 -48.22 -10.70
N PRO A 349 -33.93 -49.24 -10.66
CA PRO A 349 -34.34 -50.65 -10.64
C PRO A 349 -35.04 -51.12 -9.36
N ILE A 350 -34.74 -50.50 -8.21
CA ILE A 350 -35.22 -50.96 -6.89
C ILE A 350 -36.68 -50.58 -6.67
N ASP A 351 -37.12 -49.41 -7.14
CA ASP A 351 -38.54 -49.01 -7.07
C ASP A 351 -39.42 -49.98 -7.87
N ASN A 352 -38.95 -50.42 -9.05
CA ASN A 352 -39.63 -51.39 -9.90
C ASN A 352 -39.65 -52.83 -9.34
N PHE A 353 -38.84 -53.13 -8.31
CA PHE A 353 -38.80 -54.46 -7.70
C PHE A 353 -40.04 -54.72 -6.85
N ARG A 354 -40.56 -53.68 -6.18
CA ARG A 354 -41.76 -53.78 -5.34
C ARG A 354 -43.00 -54.07 -6.18
N ASP A 355 -43.19 -53.32 -7.26
CA ASP A 355 -44.30 -53.52 -8.21
C ASP A 355 -44.25 -54.91 -8.88
N ARG A 356 -43.05 -55.45 -9.13
CA ARG A 356 -42.88 -56.82 -9.66
C ARG A 356 -43.21 -57.91 -8.64
N ILE A 357 -42.96 -57.68 -7.35
CA ILE A 357 -43.38 -58.60 -6.29
C ILE A 357 -44.90 -58.57 -6.12
N ASP A 358 -45.52 -57.40 -6.16
CA ASP A 358 -46.97 -57.25 -6.04
C ASP A 358 -47.69 -57.94 -7.22
N GLN A 359 -47.17 -57.79 -8.45
CA GLN A 359 -47.67 -58.53 -9.62
C GLN A 359 -47.51 -60.06 -9.50
N LEU A 360 -46.44 -60.53 -8.87
CA LEU A 360 -46.22 -61.95 -8.62
C LEU A 360 -47.20 -62.51 -7.58
N LEU A 361 -47.42 -61.78 -6.48
CA LEU A 361 -48.37 -62.16 -5.44
C LEU A 361 -49.81 -62.19 -5.98
N GLU A 362 -50.18 -61.20 -6.80
CA GLU A 362 -51.50 -61.15 -7.43
C GLU A 362 -51.71 -62.31 -8.43
N ALA A 363 -50.66 -62.71 -9.16
CA ALA A 363 -50.69 -63.88 -10.03
C ALA A 363 -50.85 -65.19 -9.24
N PHE A 364 -50.18 -65.33 -8.10
CA PHE A 364 -50.33 -66.50 -7.21
C PHE A 364 -51.74 -66.59 -6.63
N ASP A 365 -52.31 -65.46 -6.20
CA ASP A 365 -53.65 -65.41 -5.61
C ASP A 365 -54.71 -65.79 -6.66
N LYS A 366 -54.52 -65.35 -7.92
CA LYS A 366 -55.39 -65.73 -9.04
C LYS A 366 -55.36 -67.24 -9.33
N ILE A 367 -54.18 -67.85 -9.30
CA ILE A 367 -54.02 -69.30 -9.50
C ILE A 367 -54.71 -70.07 -8.36
N TYR A 368 -54.57 -69.60 -7.12
CA TYR A 368 -55.21 -70.23 -5.96
C TYR A 368 -56.74 -70.16 -6.04
N VAL A 369 -57.29 -69.00 -6.42
CA VAL A 369 -58.73 -68.80 -6.62
C VAL A 369 -59.26 -69.65 -7.77
N ASP A 370 -58.55 -69.77 -8.89
CA ASP A 370 -58.95 -70.64 -10.00
C ASP A 370 -58.93 -72.13 -9.61
N GLN A 371 -57.95 -72.58 -8.83
CA GLN A 371 -57.93 -73.94 -8.28
C GLN A 371 -59.12 -74.21 -7.36
N GLN A 372 -59.50 -73.24 -6.54
CA GLN A 372 -60.65 -73.35 -5.63
C GLN A 372 -61.99 -73.32 -6.41
N ALA A 373 -62.04 -72.56 -7.51
CA ALA A 373 -63.18 -72.51 -8.42
C ALA A 373 -63.33 -73.82 -9.23
N GLU A 374 -62.22 -74.48 -9.62
CA GLU A 374 -62.25 -75.81 -10.23
C GLU A 374 -62.69 -76.89 -9.22
N LEU A 375 -62.15 -76.88 -7.99
CA LEU A 375 -62.55 -77.83 -6.93
C LEU A 375 -64.04 -77.72 -6.59
N SER A 376 -64.58 -76.50 -6.49
CA SER A 376 -66.01 -76.28 -6.22
C SER A 376 -66.92 -76.58 -7.43
N ARG A 377 -66.40 -76.51 -8.67
CA ARG A 377 -67.11 -77.01 -9.86
C ARG A 377 -67.13 -78.54 -9.89
N LEU A 378 -66.07 -79.21 -9.47
CA LEU A 378 -66.00 -80.66 -9.36
C LEU A 378 -66.94 -81.20 -8.26
N GLU A 379 -67.05 -80.51 -7.12
CA GLU A 379 -68.00 -80.87 -6.05
C GLU A 379 -69.47 -80.70 -6.46
N ARG A 380 -69.80 -79.73 -7.32
CA ARG A 380 -71.17 -79.55 -7.85
C ARG A 380 -71.53 -80.50 -8.98
N ALA A 381 -70.55 -81.17 -9.59
CA ALA A 381 -70.75 -82.05 -10.75
C ALA A 381 -71.11 -83.50 -10.38
N GLY A 382 -71.10 -83.88 -9.09
CA GLY A 382 -71.66 -85.15 -8.61
C GLY A 382 -71.06 -86.40 -9.27
N VAL A 383 -69.91 -86.83 -8.77
CA VAL A 383 -69.56 -88.25 -8.66
C VAL A 383 -69.44 -88.58 -7.18
#